data_AF-A0A651ERE6-F1
#
_entry.id   AF-A0A651ERE6-F1
#
_cell.length_a   1.000
_cell.length_b   1.000
_cell.length_c   1.000
_cell.angle_alpha   90.00
_cell.angle_beta   90.00
_cell.angle_gamma   90.00
#
_symmetry.space_group_name_H-M   'P 1'
#
loop_
_entity.id
_entity.type
_entity.pdbx_description
1 polymer ?
#
loop_
_entity_poly.entity_id
_entity_poly.type
_entity_poly.pdbx_seq_one_letter_code
_entity_poly.pdbx_strand_id
1 'polypeptide(L)'
;MRLAIAAALMALLFGKVMAAPLDGGAIRGFIVGATVSGSMRDTGRFEEFFAPDGTIRGRGYSGRWSIAGDRLCLDYGDGPSCWRVEAEGDAVRWLENGGVAGTGRVTPGNPNGF
;
A
#
# COMPACT_ATOMS: atom_id res chain seq x y z
N MET A 1 -32.43 40.79 33.55
CA MET A 1 -31.59 39.58 33.64
C MET A 1 -32.25 38.46 32.84
N ARG A 2 -31.83 38.24 31.59
CA ARG A 2 -32.13 37.05 30.79
C ARG A 2 -30.91 36.78 29.91
N LEU A 3 -29.94 36.06 30.49
CA LEU A 3 -28.80 35.51 29.75
C LEU A 3 -29.33 34.33 28.94
N ALA A 4 -29.40 34.48 27.62
CA ALA A 4 -29.58 33.36 26.71
C ALA A 4 -28.20 32.73 26.48
N ILE A 5 -28.04 31.48 26.93
CA ILE A 5 -26.81 30.69 26.76
C ILE A 5 -26.76 30.27 25.29
N ALA A 6 -25.79 30.79 24.55
CA ALA A 6 -25.47 30.31 23.21
C ALA A 6 -24.75 28.96 23.32
N ALA A 7 -25.44 27.87 22.98
CA ALA A 7 -24.82 26.57 22.82
C ALA A 7 -24.02 26.57 21.50
N ALA A 8 -22.69 26.71 21.61
CA ALA A 8 -21.81 26.51 20.48
C ALA A 8 -21.72 25.00 20.17
N LEU A 9 -22.38 24.57 19.09
CA LEU A 9 -22.16 23.26 18.49
C LEU A 9 -20.72 23.19 17.97
N MET A 10 -19.85 22.48 18.69
CA MET A 10 -18.54 22.11 18.20
C MET A 10 -18.72 20.93 17.23
N ALA A 11 -18.94 21.23 15.95
CA ALA A 11 -18.96 20.24 14.90
C ALA A 11 -17.53 19.71 14.69
N LEU A 12 -17.22 18.56 15.30
CA LEU A 12 -16.04 17.77 14.96
C LEU A 12 -16.21 17.23 13.54
N LEU A 13 -15.63 17.94 12.57
CA LEU A 13 -15.43 17.44 11.21
C LEU A 13 -14.43 16.28 11.25
N PHE A 14 -14.91 15.07 11.46
CA PHE A 14 -14.15 13.85 11.14
C PHE A 14 -14.13 13.67 9.62
N GLY A 15 -13.39 14.54 8.91
CA GLY A 15 -12.97 14.23 7.55
C GLY A 15 -12.07 12.99 7.63
N LYS A 16 -12.38 11.93 6.88
CA LYS A 16 -11.45 10.81 6.72
C LYS A 16 -10.16 11.36 6.14
N VAL A 17 -9.13 11.46 6.95
CA VAL A 17 -7.77 11.77 6.48
C VAL A 17 -7.41 10.63 5.54
N MET A 18 -7.26 10.95 4.25
CA MET A 18 -6.64 10.01 3.31
C MET A 18 -5.22 9.79 3.79
N ALA A 19 -4.82 8.53 3.98
CA ALA A 19 -3.47 8.19 4.43
C ALA A 19 -2.46 8.87 3.49
N ALA A 20 -1.50 9.59 4.05
CA ALA A 20 -0.46 10.22 3.24
C ALA A 20 0.39 9.12 2.57
N PRO A 21 0.83 9.33 1.32
CA PRO A 21 1.73 8.38 0.67
C PRO A 21 3.05 8.24 1.43
N LEU A 22 3.53 7.01 1.52
CA LEU A 22 4.78 6.63 2.17
C LEU A 22 5.99 7.13 1.38
N ASP A 23 7.06 7.46 2.09
CA ASP A 23 8.39 7.63 1.50
C ASP A 23 9.06 6.28 1.20
N GLY A 24 10.17 6.31 0.47
CA GLY A 24 10.89 5.08 0.08
C GLY A 24 11.36 4.23 1.27
N GLY A 25 11.71 4.83 2.40
CA GLY A 25 12.13 4.11 3.61
C GLY A 25 10.97 3.39 4.27
N ALA A 26 9.83 4.07 4.39
CA ALA A 26 8.60 3.52 4.92
C ALA A 26 8.03 2.40 4.01
N ILE A 27 8.10 2.56 2.68
CA ILE A 27 7.74 1.50 1.73
C ILE A 27 8.59 0.25 2.00
N ARG A 28 9.91 0.41 2.13
CA ARG A 28 10.82 -0.71 2.40
C ARG A 28 10.44 -1.45 3.69
N GLY A 29 10.28 -0.71 4.78
CA GLY A 29 9.94 -1.30 6.08
C GLY A 29 8.57 -1.99 6.09
N PHE A 30 7.68 -1.57 5.20
CA PHE A 30 6.32 -2.10 5.13
C PHE A 30 6.19 -3.38 4.30
N ILE A 31 6.90 -3.50 3.16
CA ILE A 31 6.73 -4.65 2.25
C ILE A 31 7.83 -5.72 2.39
N VAL A 32 9.06 -5.35 2.74
CA VAL A 32 10.20 -6.26 2.62
C VAL A 32 10.11 -7.37 3.67
N GLY A 33 10.23 -8.62 3.21
CA GLY A 33 10.09 -9.80 4.06
C GLY A 33 8.65 -10.13 4.42
N ALA A 34 7.67 -9.55 3.72
CA ALA A 34 6.25 -9.80 3.93
C ALA A 34 5.57 -10.35 2.67
N THR A 35 4.42 -10.97 2.88
CA THR A 35 3.51 -11.42 1.82
C THR A 35 2.37 -10.43 1.68
N VAL A 36 2.05 -10.05 0.45
CA VAL A 36 0.93 -9.16 0.14
C VAL A 36 -0.13 -9.94 -0.61
N SER A 37 -1.34 -9.94 -0.05
CA SER A 37 -2.54 -10.47 -0.69
C SER A 37 -3.42 -9.31 -1.14
N GLY A 38 -3.74 -9.22 -2.43
CA GLY A 38 -4.41 -8.03 -2.96
C GLY A 38 -5.12 -8.22 -4.30
N SER A 39 -5.51 -7.10 -4.88
CA SER A 39 -6.00 -7.00 -6.25
C SER A 39 -5.58 -5.69 -6.88
N MET A 40 -5.14 -5.76 -8.13
CA MET A 40 -5.00 -4.61 -9.02
C MET A 40 -6.28 -4.45 -9.83
N ARG A 41 -6.56 -3.22 -10.28
CA ARG A 41 -7.67 -2.88 -11.17
C ARG A 41 -7.55 -3.60 -12.51
N ASP A 42 -6.34 -3.69 -13.05
CA ASP A 42 -6.11 -4.11 -14.42
C ASP A 42 -5.68 -5.59 -14.54
N THR A 43 -5.07 -6.16 -13.50
CA THR A 43 -4.57 -7.56 -13.51
C THR A 43 -5.29 -8.50 -12.53
N GLY A 44 -6.20 -7.97 -11.71
CA GLY A 44 -7.00 -8.77 -10.77
C GLY A 44 -6.22 -9.19 -9.51
N ARG A 45 -6.63 -10.32 -8.93
CA ARG A 45 -6.14 -10.79 -7.61
C ARG A 45 -4.74 -11.35 -7.70
N PHE A 46 -3.94 -11.11 -6.66
CA PHE A 46 -2.61 -11.66 -6.50
C PHE A 46 -2.31 -12.00 -5.04
N GLU A 47 -1.29 -12.83 -4.84
CA GLU A 47 -0.67 -13.07 -3.55
C GLU A 47 0.81 -13.38 -3.77
N GLU A 48 1.70 -12.58 -3.17
CA GLU A 48 3.13 -12.68 -3.43
C GLU A 48 3.99 -12.24 -2.25
N PHE A 49 5.15 -12.88 -2.13
CA PHE A 49 6.17 -12.59 -1.14
C PHE A 49 7.23 -11.66 -1.71
N PHE A 50 7.50 -10.56 -0.99
CA PHE A 50 8.53 -9.57 -1.30
C PHE A 50 9.82 -9.95 -0.58
N ALA A 51 10.66 -10.77 -1.22
CA ALA A 51 11.87 -11.28 -0.61
C ALA A 51 12.94 -10.19 -0.42
N PRO A 52 13.72 -10.19 0.67
CA PRO A 52 14.77 -9.18 0.93
C PRO A 52 15.84 -9.04 -0.15
N ASP A 53 16.00 -10.05 -1.00
CA ASP A 53 16.95 -10.09 -2.12
C ASP A 53 16.49 -9.30 -3.37
N GLY A 54 15.32 -8.66 -3.33
CA GLY A 54 14.76 -7.93 -4.47
C GLY A 54 13.82 -8.76 -5.34
N THR A 55 13.54 -10.01 -4.98
CA THR A 55 12.66 -10.91 -5.74
C THR A 55 11.23 -10.85 -5.25
N ILE A 56 10.28 -10.96 -6.18
CA ILE A 56 8.87 -11.24 -5.90
C ILE A 56 8.62 -12.72 -6.19
N ARG A 57 7.97 -13.44 -5.28
CA ARG A 57 7.62 -14.85 -5.47
C ARG A 57 6.13 -15.05 -5.24
N GLY A 58 5.44 -15.57 -6.24
CA GLY A 58 4.04 -15.91 -6.16
C GLY A 58 3.80 -17.32 -6.70
N ARG A 59 2.54 -17.76 -6.68
CA ARG A 59 2.18 -19.11 -7.15
C ARG A 59 2.38 -19.23 -8.66
N GLY A 60 3.49 -19.86 -9.06
CA GLY A 60 3.80 -20.12 -10.47
C GLY A 60 4.36 -18.92 -11.22
N TYR A 61 4.80 -17.88 -10.52
CA TYR A 61 5.43 -16.71 -11.12
C TYR A 61 6.47 -16.09 -10.21
N SER A 62 7.39 -15.33 -10.81
CA SER A 62 8.39 -14.53 -10.11
C SER A 62 8.52 -13.17 -10.78
N GLY A 63 8.98 -12.19 -10.02
CA GLY A 63 9.32 -10.87 -10.53
C GLY A 63 10.45 -10.25 -9.71
N ARG A 64 10.69 -8.96 -9.92
CA ARG A 64 11.59 -8.17 -9.10
C ARG A 64 10.87 -6.96 -8.55
N TRP A 65 11.22 -6.59 -7.32
CA TRP A 65 10.82 -5.32 -6.75
C TRP A 65 12.04 -4.42 -6.56
N SER A 66 11.80 -3.12 -6.62
CA SER A 66 12.77 -2.10 -6.24
C SER A 66 12.04 -0.88 -5.70
N ILE A 67 12.79 0.03 -5.07
CA ILE A 67 12.26 1.30 -4.58
C ILE A 67 13.04 2.41 -5.29
N ALA A 68 12.31 3.30 -5.98
CA ALA A 68 12.86 4.41 -6.73
C ALA A 68 12.27 5.73 -6.20
N GLY A 69 13.02 6.39 -5.30
CA GLY A 69 12.48 7.50 -4.50
C GLY A 69 11.31 7.00 -3.64
N ASP A 70 10.16 7.68 -3.72
CA ASP A 70 8.94 7.35 -2.97
C ASP A 70 7.98 6.45 -3.75
N ARG A 71 8.53 5.51 -4.51
CA ARG A 71 7.75 4.56 -5.33
C ARG A 71 8.25 3.15 -5.19
N LEU A 72 7.29 2.22 -5.10
CA LEU A 72 7.51 0.79 -5.26
C LEU A 72 7.44 0.46 -6.76
N CYS A 73 8.48 -0.14 -7.31
CA CYS A 73 8.53 -0.58 -8.70
C CYS A 73 8.53 -2.10 -8.78
N LEU A 74 7.61 -2.67 -9.57
CA LEU A 74 7.48 -4.11 -9.80
C LEU A 74 7.75 -4.41 -11.27
N ASP A 75 8.54 -5.46 -11.51
CA ASP A 75 8.94 -5.90 -12.84
C ASP A 75 8.75 -7.41 -12.95
N TYR A 76 7.89 -7.84 -13.88
CA TYR A 76 7.60 -9.24 -14.15
C TYR A 76 8.12 -9.70 -15.53
N GLY A 77 9.00 -8.91 -16.18
CA GLY A 77 9.64 -9.26 -17.46
C GLY A 77 9.52 -8.19 -18.55
N ASP A 78 8.57 -7.27 -18.43
CA ASP A 78 8.29 -6.20 -19.40
C ASP A 78 8.86 -4.83 -18.96
N GLY A 79 9.65 -4.83 -17.87
CA GLY A 79 10.21 -3.63 -17.27
C GLY A 79 9.40 -3.13 -16.06
N PRO A 80 9.97 -2.19 -15.28
CA PRO A 80 9.39 -1.75 -14.03
C PRO A 80 8.18 -0.84 -14.23
N SER A 81 7.06 -1.20 -13.62
CA SER A 81 5.94 -0.30 -13.35
C SER A 81 6.04 0.22 -11.92
N CYS A 82 5.81 1.51 -11.68
CA CYS A 82 6.10 2.16 -10.39
C CYS A 82 4.88 2.87 -9.80
N TRP A 83 4.58 2.57 -8.54
CA TRP A 83 3.41 3.10 -7.82
C TRP A 83 3.83 3.90 -6.59
N ARG A 84 3.05 4.95 -6.25
CA ARG A 84 3.06 5.48 -4.89
C ARG A 84 2.28 4.53 -3.99
N VAL A 85 2.67 4.47 -2.72
CA VAL A 85 2.08 3.54 -1.75
C VAL A 85 1.47 4.33 -0.62
N GLU A 86 0.23 4.04 -0.26
CA GLU A 86 -0.38 4.43 1.01
C GLU A 86 -0.57 3.19 1.87
N ALA A 87 -0.38 3.31 3.17
CA ALA A 87 -0.64 2.23 4.11
C ALA A 87 -1.34 2.73 5.37
N GLU A 88 -2.22 1.90 5.92
CA GLU A 88 -2.88 2.12 7.21
C GLU A 88 -3.05 0.76 7.90
N GLY A 89 -2.38 0.56 9.04
CA GLY A 89 -2.31 -0.75 9.67
C GLY A 89 -1.62 -1.78 8.76
N ASP A 90 -2.29 -2.88 8.46
CA ASP A 90 -1.84 -3.91 7.51
C ASP A 90 -2.35 -3.67 6.07
N ALA A 91 -3.23 -2.68 5.87
CA ALA A 91 -3.80 -2.37 4.58
C ALA A 91 -2.85 -1.52 3.73
N VAL A 92 -2.84 -1.78 2.43
CA VAL A 92 -2.01 -1.08 1.45
C VAL A 92 -2.79 -0.73 0.20
N ARG A 93 -2.46 0.42 -0.39
CA ARG A 93 -3.02 0.94 -1.63
C ARG A 93 -1.89 1.36 -2.57
N TRP A 94 -2.01 0.95 -3.83
CA TRP A 94 -1.10 1.34 -4.91
C TRP A 94 -1.79 2.46 -5.65
N LEU A 95 -1.07 3.56 -5.83
CA LEU A 95 -1.58 4.74 -6.50
C LEU A 95 -0.91 4.92 -7.85
N GLU A 96 -1.74 5.24 -8.84
CA GLU A 96 -1.35 5.55 -10.21
C GLU A 96 -2.15 6.77 -10.67
N ASN A 97 -1.49 7.75 -11.27
CA ASN A 97 -2.14 8.97 -11.80
C ASN A 97 -3.07 9.68 -10.80
N GLY A 98 -2.78 9.59 -9.50
CA GLY A 98 -3.59 10.19 -8.44
C GLY A 98 -4.82 9.38 -8.00
N GLY A 99 -5.07 8.22 -8.61
CA GLY A 99 -6.13 7.28 -8.23
C GLY A 99 -5.60 5.98 -7.65
N VAL A 100 -6.49 5.16 -7.10
CA VAL A 100 -6.16 3.81 -6.60
C VAL A 100 -6.12 2.83 -7.75
N ALA A 101 -4.94 2.25 -7.99
CA ALA A 101 -4.73 1.18 -8.95
C ALA A 101 -4.88 -0.21 -8.33
N GLY A 102 -4.70 -0.35 -7.01
CA GLY A 102 -4.85 -1.62 -6.33
C GLY A 102 -5.03 -1.48 -4.82
N THR A 103 -5.45 -2.55 -4.18
CA THR A 103 -5.58 -2.66 -2.72
C THR A 103 -5.18 -4.05 -2.23
N GLY A 104 -4.79 -4.15 -0.95
CA GLY A 104 -4.24 -5.38 -0.41
C GLY A 104 -3.96 -5.32 1.08
N ARG A 105 -3.51 -6.46 1.62
CA ARG A 105 -3.10 -6.63 3.02
C ARG A 105 -1.75 -7.29 3.12
N VAL A 106 -0.94 -6.81 4.05
CA VAL A 106 0.39 -7.30 4.36
C VAL A 106 0.33 -8.29 5.50
N THR A 107 0.90 -9.48 5.30
CA THR A 107 1.13 -10.48 6.33
C THR A 107 2.63 -10.69 6.53
N PRO A 108 3.15 -10.66 7.76
CA PRO A 108 4.58 -10.90 8.01
C PRO A 108 5.06 -12.26 7.47
N GLY A 109 6.24 -12.28 6.87
CA GLY A 109 6.90 -13.50 6.40
C GLY A 109 6.34 -14.07 5.08
N ASN A 110 6.66 -15.34 4.85
CA ASN A 110 6.23 -16.14 3.69
C ASN A 110 5.40 -17.35 4.14
N PRO A 111 4.16 -17.14 4.66
CA PRO A 111 3.35 -18.21 5.24
C PRO A 111 2.95 -19.29 4.21
N ASN A 112 2.95 -18.95 2.93
CA ASN A 112 2.59 -19.87 1.85
C ASN A 112 3.79 -20.62 1.26
N GLY A 113 5.02 -20.30 1.67
CA GLY A 113 6.23 -20.97 1.20
C GLY A 113 6.52 -20.80 -0.29
N PHE A 114 6.26 -19.60 -0.84
CA PHE A 114 6.62 -19.24 -2.22
C PHE A 114 8.14 -19.27 -2.46
#